data_AF-U2KX32-F1
#
_entry.id   AF-U2KX32-F1
#
_cell.length_a   1.000
_cell.length_b   1.000
_cell.length_c   1.000
_cell.angle_alpha   90.00
_cell.angle_beta   90.00
_cell.angle_gamma   90.00
#
_symmetry.space_group_name_H-M   'P 1'
#
loop_
_entity.id
_entity.type
_entity.pdbx_description
1 polymer ?
#
loop_
_entity_poly.entity_id
_entity_poly.type
_entity_poly.pdbx_seq_one_letter_code
_entity_poly.pdbx_strand_id
1 'polypeptide(L)' 'MLEDNGYEIKILNTINFKKSMKYNPFAYLRSEKDILKLVQTIIANTKGEGEKAGEDFWVSATCS' A
#
# COMPACT_ATOMS: atom_id res chain seq x y z
N MET A 1 -24.51 11.96 -11.31
CA MET A 1 -23.48 12.93 -11.75
C MET A 1 -22.08 12.34 -11.98
N LEU A 2 -21.74 11.13 -11.50
CA LEU A 2 -20.54 10.39 -11.97
C LEU A 2 -20.90 8.94 -12.33
N GLU A 3 -21.74 8.31 -11.51
CA GLU A 3 -22.36 7.01 -11.82
C GLU A 3 -23.25 7.09 -13.07
N ASP A 4 -24.08 8.14 -13.19
CA ASP A 4 -24.93 8.38 -14.37
C ASP A 4 -24.13 8.62 -15.67
N ASN A 5 -22.84 8.97 -15.55
CA ASN A 5 -21.93 9.13 -16.68
C ASN A 5 -21.12 7.84 -16.95
N GLY A 6 -21.47 6.72 -16.30
CA GLY A 6 -20.88 5.40 -16.53
C GLY A 6 -19.56 5.12 -15.79
N TYR A 7 -19.17 5.95 -14.82
CA TYR A 7 -17.93 5.74 -14.07
C TYR A 7 -18.14 4.81 -12.86
N GLU A 8 -17.19 3.88 -12.66
CA GLU A 8 -17.14 3.03 -11.46
C GLU A 8 -16.52 3.81 -10.29
N ILE A 9 -17.34 4.17 -9.29
CA ILE A 9 -16.87 4.89 -8.10
C ILE A 9 -16.40 3.89 -7.04
N LYS A 10 -15.17 4.04 -6.56
CA LYS A 10 -14.60 3.24 -5.45
C LYS A 10 -14.36 4.10 -4.22
N ILE A 11 -14.92 3.67 -3.09
CA ILE A 11 -14.83 4.40 -1.83
C ILE A 11 -13.85 3.71 -0.88
N LEU A 12 -12.76 4.38 -0.53
CA LEU A 12 -11.83 3.98 0.52
C LEU A 12 -12.04 4.84 1.75
N ASN A 13 -12.54 4.21 2.83
CA ASN A 13 -12.72 4.85 4.13
C ASN A 13 -11.60 4.40 5.06
N THR A 14 -10.78 5.35 5.51
CA THR A 14 -9.63 5.12 6.40
C THR A 14 -9.98 5.08 7.88
N ILE A 15 -11.20 5.47 8.27
CA ILE A 15 -11.71 5.43 9.65
C ILE A 15 -12.51 4.15 9.89
N ASN A 16 -13.38 3.77 8.95
CA ASN A 16 -14.21 2.57 9.04
C ASN A 16 -14.13 1.73 7.77
N PHE A 17 -13.22 0.75 7.78
CA PHE A 17 -13.01 -0.18 6.66
C PHE A 17 -14.20 -1.08 6.36
N LYS A 18 -15.18 -1.24 7.26
CA LYS A 18 -16.40 -2.03 6.96
C LYS A 18 -17.33 -1.29 5.98
N LYS A 19 -17.23 0.04 5.93
CA LYS A 19 -17.99 0.90 5.02
C LYS A 19 -17.19 1.30 3.77
N SER A 20 -16.02 0.69 3.55
CA SER A 20 -15.24 0.90 2.34
C SER A 20 -15.38 -0.29 1.40
N MET A 21 -15.09 -0.06 0.13
CA MET A 21 -15.06 -1.12 -0.89
C MET A 21 -13.82 -2.02 -0.79
N LYS A 22 -13.20 -2.12 0.41
CA LYS A 22 -12.03 -2.93 0.75
C LYS A 22 -10.90 -2.82 -0.29
N TYR A 23 -9.85 -2.09 0.05
CA TYR A 23 -8.69 -1.99 -0.82
C TYR A 23 -7.77 -3.21 -0.66
N ASN A 24 -7.55 -3.95 -1.75
CA ASN A 24 -6.55 -5.01 -1.81
C ASN A 24 -5.38 -4.59 -2.73
N PRO A 25 -4.21 -4.21 -2.17
CA PRO A 25 -3.06 -3.77 -2.97
C PRO A 25 -2.50 -4.86 -3.89
N PHE A 26 -2.67 -6.15 -3.55
CA PHE A 26 -2.19 -7.26 -4.38
C PHE A 26 -2.96 -7.38 -5.71
N ALA A 27 -4.20 -6.93 -5.78
CA ALA A 27 -4.99 -6.91 -7.01
C ALA A 27 -4.44 -5.93 -8.07
N TYR A 28 -3.53 -5.04 -7.67
CA TYR A 28 -2.95 -4.00 -8.52
C TYR A 28 -1.51 -4.31 -8.95
N LEU A 29 -0.97 -5.47 -8.56
CA LEU A 29 0.33 -5.95 -9.05
C LEU A 29 0.18 -6.47 -10.48
N ARG A 30 0.56 -5.66 -11.47
CA ARG A 30 0.49 -6.04 -12.90
C ARG A 30 1.86 -6.32 -13.52
N SER A 31 2.90 -5.76 -12.93
CA SER A 31 4.28 -5.93 -13.38
C SER A 31 5.23 -6.04 -12.20
N GLU A 32 6.40 -6.62 -12.44
CA GLU A 32 7.46 -6.79 -11.44
C GLU A 32 7.90 -5.45 -10.81
N LYS A 33 7.78 -4.36 -11.56
CA LYS A 33 8.07 -2.99 -11.08
C LYS A 33 7.08 -2.50 -10.02
N ASP A 34 5.85 -3.01 -10.02
CA ASP A 34 4.82 -2.60 -9.06
C ASP A 34 5.04 -3.25 -7.69
N ILE A 35 5.66 -4.44 -7.67
CA ILE A 35 6.11 -5.10 -6.43
C ILE A 35 7.14 -4.25 -5.72
N LEU A 36 8.10 -3.67 -6.46
CA LEU A 36 9.12 -2.80 -5.86
C LEU A 36 8.49 -1.57 -5.18
N LYS A 37 7.47 -0.97 -5.80
CA LYS A 37 6.74 0.16 -5.19
C LYS A 37 6.00 -0.27 -3.92
N LEU A 38 5.37 -1.45 -3.93
CA LEU A 38 4.69 -2.00 -2.75
C LEU A 38 5.68 -2.18 -1.58
N VAL A 39 6.81 -2.84 -1.86
CA VAL A 39 7.85 -3.12 -0.85
C VAL A 39 8.45 -1.83 -0.31
N GLN A 40 8.79 -0.88 -1.18
CA GLN A 40 9.29 0.43 -0.75
C GLN A 40 8.28 1.18 0.12
N THR A 41 7.00 1.13 -0.23
CA THR A 41 5.93 1.78 0.54
C THR A 41 5.76 1.14 1.92
N ILE A 42 5.88 -0.19 2.03
CA ILE A 42 5.84 -0.88 3.32
C ILE A 42 7.05 -0.48 4.17
N ILE A 43 8.26 -0.56 3.62
CA ILE A 43 9.50 -0.19 4.31
C ILE A 43 9.42 1.26 4.81
N ALA A 44 9.02 2.20 3.96
CA ALA A 44 8.90 3.62 4.30
C ALA A 44 7.87 3.87 5.43
N ASN A 45 6.74 3.15 5.45
CA ASN A 45 5.73 3.31 6.49
C ASN A 45 6.06 2.55 7.80
N THR A 46 6.97 1.56 7.77
CA THR A 46 7.46 0.88 8.98
C THR A 46 8.70 1.53 9.58
N LYS A 47 9.36 2.44 8.87
CA LYS A 47 10.36 3.35 9.43
C LYS A 47 9.66 4.39 10.29
N GLY A 48 9.44 4.04 11.56
CA GLY A 48 8.87 4.98 12.52
C GLY A 48 9.74 6.24 12.63
N GLU A 49 9.14 7.42 12.62
CA GLU A 49 9.85 8.66 12.93
C GLU A 49 10.34 8.63 14.38
N GLY A 50 11.65 8.45 14.57
CA GLY A 50 12.31 8.42 15.88
C GLY A 50 13.50 7.47 15.95
N GLU A 51 14.29 7.55 17.03
CA GLU A 51 15.56 6.84 17.31
C GLU A 51 15.49 5.29 17.33
N LYS A 52 14.42 4.67 16.81
CA LYS A 52 14.31 3.22 16.59
C LYS A 52 14.52 2.82 15.12
N ALA A 53 15.23 3.64 14.34
CA ALA A 53 15.70 3.33 12.99
C ALA A 53 16.96 2.42 13.00
N GLY A 54 16.99 1.42 13.90
CA GLY A 54 18.18 0.62 14.15
C GLY A 54 18.46 -0.41 13.06
N GLU A 55 17.44 -1.16 12.61
CA GLU A 55 17.67 -2.28 11.70
C GLU A 55 16.47 -2.45 10.76
N ASP A 56 16.64 -1.98 9.52
CA ASP A 56 15.71 -2.25 8.42
C ASP A 56 15.68 -3.74 8.13
N PHE A 57 14.76 -4.46 8.81
CA PHE A 57 14.52 -5.90 8.65
C PHE A 57 14.45 -6.37 7.18
N TRP A 58 13.98 -5.52 6.27
CA TRP A 58 13.84 -5.83 4.84
C TRP A 58 15.10 -5.56 4.02
N VAL A 59 15.96 -4.64 4.47
CA VAL A 59 17.27 -4.40 3.83
C VAL A 59 18.20 -5.57 4.11
N SER A 60 18.17 -6.14 5.32
CA SER A 60 18.96 -7.33 5.65
C SER A 60 18.50 -8.59 4.90
N ALA A 61 17.21 -8.71 4.56
CA ALA A 61 16.66 -9.88 3.89
C ALA A 61 16.95 -9.94 2.37
N THR A 62 17.32 -8.81 1.74
CA THR A 62 17.54 -8.74 0.28
C THR A 62 19.02 -8.88 -0.11
N CYS A 63 19.94 -8.79 0.85
CA CYS A 63 21.36 -9.05 0.64
C CYS A 63 21.71 -10.49 1.05
N SER A 64 21.69 -11.41 0.08
CA SER A 64 22.45 -12.66 0.09
C SER A 64 23.27 -12.76 -1.19
#